data_AF-A0A8H6E0H9-F1
#
_entry.id   AF-A0A8H6E0H9-F1
#
_cell.length_a   1.000
_cell.length_b   1.000
_cell.length_c   1.000
_cell.angle_alpha   90.00
_cell.angle_beta   90.00
_cell.angle_gamma   90.00
#
_symmetry.space_group_name_H-M   'P 1'
#
loop_
_entity.id
_entity.type
_entity.pdbx_description
1 polymer ?
#
loop_
_entity_poly.entity_id
_entity_poly.type
_entity_poly.pdbx_seq_one_letter_code
_entity_poly.pdbx_strand_id
1 'polypeptide(L)'
;MHRRSFFQGLQALTKKHGIYLIGDEVQTGFGATGRFWGHEHWELPAAPDIVTFSKKAQTAGYFFSDAMLRPDKAYQQFNTWVGDTARVIISNAVIDEILSKNLVEHTARVGDIFYEGLAACSSSISEAKSRAHTLPLTLRMPAPC
;
A
#
# COMPACT_ATOMS: atom_id res chain seq x y z
N MET A 1 -0.50 -8.07 -9.88
CA MET A 1 -1.02 -7.93 -8.50
C MET A 1 -1.33 -9.34 -7.97
N HIS A 2 -0.89 -9.70 -6.76
CA HIS A 2 -1.21 -11.01 -6.18
C HIS A 2 -2.73 -11.12 -5.96
N ARG A 3 -3.31 -12.30 -6.18
CA ARG A 3 -4.76 -12.49 -6.04
C ARG A 3 -5.17 -12.38 -4.58
N ARG A 4 -6.36 -11.84 -4.29
CA ARG A 4 -6.97 -11.77 -2.92
C ARG A 4 -6.84 -13.09 -2.15
N SER A 5 -7.07 -14.21 -2.85
CA SER A 5 -6.97 -15.56 -2.30
C SER A 5 -5.61 -15.89 -1.66
N PHE A 6 -4.51 -15.30 -2.14
CA PHE A 6 -3.19 -15.50 -1.55
C PHE A 6 -3.13 -14.94 -0.13
N PHE A 7 -3.55 -13.69 0.06
CA PHE A 7 -3.49 -13.03 1.36
C PHE A 7 -4.51 -13.60 2.35
N GLN A 8 -5.69 -14.01 1.85
CA GLN A 8 -6.69 -14.72 2.66
C GLN A 8 -6.15 -16.08 3.15
N GLY A 9 -5.51 -16.86 2.26
CA GLY A 9 -4.85 -18.11 2.63
C GLY A 9 -3.69 -17.91 3.61
N LEU A 10 -2.90 -16.85 3.41
CA LEU A 10 -1.82 -16.47 4.31
C LEU A 10 -2.36 -16.16 5.71
N GLN A 11 -3.42 -15.35 5.82
CA GLN A 11 -4.04 -15.04 7.11
C GLN A 11 -4.61 -16.30 7.79
N ALA A 12 -5.26 -17.20 7.04
CA ALA A 12 -5.75 -18.45 7.59
C ALA A 12 -4.60 -19.30 8.18
N LEU A 13 -3.45 -19.34 7.50
CA LEU A 13 -2.27 -20.04 7.97
C LEU A 13 -1.67 -19.38 9.22
N THR A 14 -1.52 -18.06 9.24
CA THR A 14 -0.95 -17.37 10.40
C THR A 14 -1.82 -17.58 11.65
N LYS A 15 -3.15 -17.46 11.50
CA LYS A 15 -4.11 -17.73 12.60
C LYS A 15 -4.05 -19.19 13.07
N LYS A 16 -3.97 -20.16 12.16
CA LYS A 16 -3.87 -21.59 12.50
C LYS A 16 -2.63 -21.90 13.37
N HIS A 17 -1.53 -21.20 13.12
CA HIS A 17 -0.24 -21.47 13.78
C HIS A 17 0.10 -20.49 14.91
N GLY A 18 -0.79 -19.57 15.27
CA GLY A 18 -0.51 -18.56 16.30
C GLY A 18 0.60 -17.58 15.89
N ILE A 19 0.75 -17.32 14.59
CA ILE A 19 1.72 -16.38 14.02
C ILE A 19 1.01 -15.04 13.79
N TYR A 20 1.69 -13.93 14.07
CA TYR A 20 1.17 -12.60 13.77
C TYR A 20 1.37 -12.23 12.30
N LEU A 21 0.32 -11.72 11.67
CA LEU A 21 0.37 -11.13 10.34
C LEU A 21 0.64 -9.64 10.43
N ILE A 22 1.76 -9.19 9.88
CA ILE A 22 2.14 -7.77 9.84
C ILE A 22 1.92 -7.21 8.43
N GLY A 23 1.08 -6.19 8.31
CA GLY A 23 0.91 -5.41 7.08
C GLY A 23 1.82 -4.20 7.09
N ASP A 24 2.87 -4.20 6.27
CA ASP A 24 3.70 -3.00 6.08
C ASP A 24 3.03 -2.04 5.09
N GLU A 25 2.46 -0.96 5.64
CA GLU A 25 1.69 0.02 4.89
C GLU A 25 2.40 1.36 4.78
N VAL A 26 3.71 1.40 5.03
CA VAL A 26 4.53 2.60 4.88
C VAL A 26 4.40 3.20 3.48
N GLN A 27 4.34 2.35 2.44
CA GLN A 27 4.16 2.79 1.06
C GLN A 27 2.70 2.78 0.58
N THR A 28 1.92 1.79 0.98
CA THR A 28 0.59 1.52 0.41
C THR A 28 -0.55 2.24 1.13
N GLY A 29 -0.36 2.58 2.40
CA GLY A 29 -1.37 3.28 3.19
C GLY A 29 -1.50 4.76 2.85
N PHE A 30 -2.41 5.42 3.55
CA PHE A 30 -2.78 6.83 3.35
C PHE A 30 -3.28 7.10 1.92
N GLY A 31 -4.15 6.23 1.40
CA GLY A 31 -4.87 6.48 0.15
C GLY A 31 -4.12 6.14 -1.14
N ALA A 32 -2.85 5.74 -1.04
CA ALA A 32 -1.93 5.64 -2.19
C ALA A 32 -2.37 4.64 -3.28
N THR A 33 -3.26 3.71 -2.93
CA THR A 33 -3.70 2.62 -3.79
C THR A 33 -5.17 2.74 -4.17
N GLY A 34 -5.81 3.89 -3.93
CA GLY A 34 -7.26 4.06 -4.13
C GLY A 34 -8.13 3.46 -3.01
N ARG A 35 -7.49 3.01 -1.92
CA ARG A 35 -8.09 2.70 -0.62
C ARG A 35 -7.22 3.32 0.47
N PHE A 36 -7.80 3.62 1.63
CA PHE A 36 -7.03 4.30 2.68
C PHE A 36 -5.89 3.41 3.15
N TRP A 37 -6.19 2.13 3.39
CA TRP A 37 -5.21 1.08 3.63
C TRP A 37 -5.15 0.11 2.46
N GLY A 38 -3.95 -0.24 2.01
CA GLY A 38 -3.73 -1.18 0.92
C GLY A 38 -4.25 -2.58 1.20
N HIS A 39 -4.21 -3.04 2.46
CA HIS A 39 -4.72 -4.36 2.83
C HIS A 39 -6.24 -4.50 2.66
N GLU A 40 -7.00 -3.39 2.58
CA GLU A 40 -8.44 -3.41 2.32
C GLU A 40 -8.76 -4.01 0.95
N HIS A 41 -7.84 -3.92 -0.02
CA HIS A 41 -7.99 -4.57 -1.32
C HIS A 41 -8.00 -6.11 -1.24
N TRP A 42 -7.51 -6.67 -0.14
CA TRP A 42 -7.37 -8.12 0.01
C TRP A 42 -8.62 -8.79 0.59
N GLU A 43 -9.57 -8.01 1.11
CA GLU A 43 -10.82 -8.51 1.70
C GLU A 43 -10.55 -9.64 2.70
N LEU A 44 -9.64 -9.37 3.62
CA LEU A 44 -9.29 -10.31 4.68
C LEU A 44 -10.47 -10.46 5.67
N PRO A 45 -10.72 -11.67 6.19
CA PRO A 45 -11.69 -11.88 7.27
C PRO A 45 -11.47 -11.00 8.51
N ALA A 46 -10.23 -10.63 8.80
CA ALA A 46 -9.86 -9.67 9.83
C ALA A 46 -8.73 -8.76 9.34
N ALA A 47 -8.53 -7.60 9.96
CA ALA A 47 -7.34 -6.78 9.71
C ALA A 47 -6.05 -7.55 10.07
N PRO A 48 -4.88 -7.19 9.49
CA PRO A 48 -3.59 -7.67 9.98
C PRO A 48 -3.41 -7.40 11.48
N ASP A 49 -2.63 -8.24 12.16
CA ASP A 49 -2.42 -8.13 13.60
C ASP A 49 -1.65 -6.86 13.96
N ILE A 50 -0.71 -6.46 13.10
CA ILE A 50 0.00 -5.19 13.17
C ILE A 50 -0.05 -4.53 11.79
N VAL A 51 -0.28 -3.21 11.75
CA VAL A 51 -0.21 -2.42 10.52
C VAL A 51 0.75 -1.26 10.73
N THR A 52 1.86 -1.20 9.99
CA THR A 52 2.86 -0.13 10.12
C THR A 52 2.59 1.01 9.13
N PHE A 53 2.87 2.25 9.53
CA PHE A 53 2.71 3.43 8.68
C PHE A 53 3.85 4.43 8.89
N SER A 54 4.13 5.21 7.85
CA SER A 54 5.12 6.30 7.86
C SER A 54 4.92 7.18 6.61
N LYS A 55 5.99 7.72 6.02
CA LYS A 55 6.02 8.49 4.77
C LYS A 55 4.92 9.55 4.71
N LYS A 56 3.81 9.28 4.01
CA LYS A 56 2.67 10.20 3.83
C LYS A 56 2.08 10.65 5.16
N ALA A 57 2.12 9.77 6.16
CA ALA A 57 1.65 10.06 7.51
C ALA A 57 2.43 11.17 8.22
N GLN A 58 3.62 11.54 7.73
CA GLN A 58 4.54 12.51 8.36
C GLN A 58 5.03 12.13 9.78
N THR A 59 4.51 11.05 10.35
CA THR A 59 4.97 10.39 11.57
C THR A 59 5.02 8.88 11.31
N ALA A 60 5.80 8.13 12.10
CA ALA A 60 5.91 6.69 11.97
C ALA A 60 5.29 5.98 13.18
N GLY A 61 4.63 4.86 12.93
CA GLY A 61 3.99 4.09 13.99
C GLY A 61 3.38 2.81 13.46
N TYR A 62 2.60 2.17 14.32
CA TYR A 62 1.85 0.99 13.95
C TYR A 62 0.56 0.89 14.76
N PHE A 63 -0.47 0.32 14.14
CA PHE A 63 -1.67 -0.15 14.82
C PHE A 63 -1.51 -1.62 15.20
N PHE A 64 -2.24 -2.05 16.23
CA PHE A 64 -2.31 -3.44 16.67
C PHE A 64 -3.76 -3.86 16.87
N SER A 65 -4.07 -5.11 16.54
CA SER A 65 -5.43 -5.67 16.66
C SER A 65 -5.78 -6.14 18.07
N ASP A 66 -4.77 -6.49 18.88
CA ASP A 66 -4.89 -7.02 20.23
C ASP A 66 -4.08 -6.16 21.21
N ALA A 67 -4.66 -5.82 22.36
CA ALA A 67 -3.99 -5.08 23.42
C ALA A 67 -2.76 -5.81 24.00
N MET A 68 -2.70 -7.14 23.87
CA MET A 68 -1.54 -7.96 24.25
C MET A 68 -0.30 -7.69 23.37
N LEU A 69 -0.47 -7.09 22.19
CA LEU A 69 0.63 -6.67 21.31
C LEU A 69 1.22 -5.31 21.72
N ARG A 70 0.58 -4.60 22.66
CA ARG A 70 1.11 -3.35 23.19
C ARG A 70 2.23 -3.68 24.19
N PRO A 71 3.43 -3.05 24.08
CA PRO A 71 4.47 -3.18 25.10
C PRO A 71 3.92 -2.87 26.50
N ASP A 72 4.28 -3.72 27.46
CA ASP A 72 3.77 -3.68 28.83
C ASP A 72 4.50 -2.65 29.71
N LYS A 73 5.70 -2.24 29.30
CA LYS A 73 6.51 -1.23 30.01
C LYS A 73 6.77 -0.02 29.13
N ALA A 74 6.66 1.14 29.75
CA ALA A 74 7.04 2.41 29.14
C ALA A 74 8.51 2.38 28.70
N TYR A 75 8.81 3.07 27.60
CA TYR A 75 10.16 3.24 27.05
C TYR A 75 10.89 1.98 26.56
N GLN A 76 10.25 0.79 26.51
CA GLN A 76 10.85 -0.38 25.86
C GLN A 76 11.09 -0.17 24.35
N GLN A 77 10.15 0.51 23.69
CA GLN A 77 10.26 0.93 22.30
C GLN A 77 10.33 2.45 22.28
N PHE A 78 11.55 2.96 22.27
CA PHE A 78 11.83 4.39 22.41
C PHE A 78 12.83 4.88 21.37
N ASN A 79 12.60 6.10 20.91
CA ASN A 79 13.61 6.93 20.26
C ASN A 79 13.36 8.38 20.68
N THR A 80 14.33 9.26 20.46
CA THR A 80 14.28 10.68 20.89
C THR A 80 13.03 11.43 20.42
N TRP A 81 12.45 11.03 19.28
CA TRP A 81 11.37 11.73 18.60
C TRP A 81 10.03 11.00 18.69
N VAL A 82 9.94 9.92 19.49
CA VAL A 82 8.69 9.16 19.62
C VAL A 82 7.62 10.03 20.30
N GLY A 83 6.45 10.12 19.68
CA GLY A 83 5.36 10.94 20.20
C GLY A 83 5.54 12.46 20.03
N ASP A 84 6.41 12.92 19.13
CA ASP A 84 6.52 14.33 18.76
C ASP A 84 5.14 14.92 18.40
N THR A 85 4.65 15.83 19.26
CA THR A 85 3.33 16.43 19.15
C THR A 85 3.16 17.21 17.85
N ALA A 86 4.21 17.87 17.36
CA ALA A 86 4.14 18.61 16.09
C ALA A 86 3.88 17.65 14.92
N ARG A 87 4.52 16.47 14.93
CA ARG A 87 4.32 15.44 13.90
C ARG A 87 2.93 14.83 13.96
N VAL A 88 2.37 14.66 15.16
CA VAL A 88 0.99 14.19 15.34
C VAL A 88 -0.02 15.21 14.78
N ILE A 89 0.16 16.51 15.07
CA ILE A 89 -0.71 17.57 14.54
C ILE A 89 -0.66 17.60 13.01
N ILE A 90 0.54 17.53 12.42
CA ILE A 90 0.71 17.46 10.97
C ILE A 90 0.04 16.22 10.39
N SER A 91 0.20 15.06 11.03
CA SER A 91 -0.43 13.80 10.60
C SER A 91 -1.96 13.92 10.59
N ASN A 92 -2.55 14.50 11.63
CA ASN A 92 -4.00 14.73 11.70
C ASN A 92 -4.46 15.67 10.58
N ALA A 93 -3.75 16.78 10.33
CA ALA A 93 -4.09 17.69 9.24
C ALA A 93 -4.01 17.01 7.87
N VAL A 94 -3.04 16.10 7.65
CA VAL A 94 -2.95 15.28 6.43
C VAL A 94 -4.15 14.34 6.31
N ILE A 95 -4.56 13.69 7.40
CA ILE A 95 -5.74 12.81 7.40
C ILE A 95 -7.01 13.61 7.10
N ASP A 96 -7.19 14.76 7.75
CA ASP A 96 -8.35 15.64 7.55
C ASP A 96 -8.44 16.13 6.09
N GLU A 97 -7.30 16.47 5.47
CA GLU A 97 -7.23 16.86 4.07
C GLU A 97 -7.60 15.70 3.14
N ILE A 98 -7.07 14.49 3.40
CA ILE A 98 -7.39 13.28 2.62
C ILE A 98 -8.89 13.00 2.65
N LEU A 99 -9.50 13.06 3.84
CA LEU A 99 -10.92 12.76 4.03
C LEU A 99 -11.82 13.87 3.49
N SER A 100 -11.55 15.13 3.81
CA SER A 100 -12.39 16.27 3.40
C SER A 100 -12.43 16.48 1.89
N LYS A 101 -11.35 16.12 1.18
CA LYS A 101 -11.25 16.26 -0.28
C LYS A 101 -11.49 14.96 -1.04
N ASN A 102 -11.88 13.87 -0.37
CA ASN A 102 -12.10 12.55 -0.98
C ASN A 102 -10.91 12.12 -1.87
N LEU A 103 -9.68 12.30 -1.35
CA LEU A 103 -8.46 12.09 -2.14
C LEU A 103 -8.20 10.60 -2.42
N VAL A 104 -8.77 9.71 -1.60
CA VAL A 104 -8.68 8.25 -1.80
C VAL A 104 -9.45 7.86 -3.06
N GLU A 105 -10.70 8.29 -3.17
CA GLU A 105 -11.57 8.06 -4.33
C GLU A 105 -11.00 8.72 -5.57
N HIS A 106 -10.46 9.93 -5.43
CA HIS A 106 -9.76 10.61 -6.52
C HIS A 106 -8.58 9.78 -7.04
N THR A 107 -7.78 9.23 -6.12
CA THR A 107 -6.63 8.37 -6.46
C THR A 107 -7.07 7.09 -7.16
N ALA A 108 -8.15 6.46 -6.70
CA ALA A 108 -8.73 5.30 -7.37
C ALA A 108 -9.11 5.62 -8.83
N ARG A 109 -9.88 6.70 -9.03
CA ARG A 109 -10.34 7.15 -10.35
C ARG A 109 -9.20 7.50 -11.30
N VAL A 110 -8.16 8.20 -10.82
CA VAL A 110 -6.98 8.52 -11.64
C VAL A 110 -6.18 7.26 -11.96
N GLY A 111 -6.10 6.32 -11.02
CA GLY A 111 -5.52 5.00 -11.22
C GLY A 111 -6.20 4.24 -12.36
N ASP A 112 -7.53 4.22 -12.39
CA ASP A 112 -8.30 3.55 -13.45
C ASP A 112 -7.97 4.13 -14.83
N ILE A 113 -7.99 5.46 -14.97
CA ILE A 113 -7.62 6.15 -16.23
C ILE A 113 -6.20 5.77 -16.66
N PHE A 114 -5.26 5.74 -15.72
CA PHE A 114 -3.87 5.40 -16.01
C PHE A 114 -3.71 3.95 -16.47
N TYR A 115 -4.37 2.99 -15.79
CA TYR A 115 -4.33 1.58 -16.16
C TYR A 115 -5.03 1.30 -17.48
N GLU A 116 -6.16 1.95 -17.76
CA GLU A 116 -6.83 1.88 -19.06
C GLU A 116 -5.92 2.38 -20.19
N GLY A 117 -5.25 3.52 -19.99
CA GLY A 117 -4.28 4.06 -20.95
C GLY A 117 -3.09 3.10 -21.18
N LEU A 118 -2.56 2.50 -20.11
CA LEU A 118 -1.50 1.49 -20.23
C LEU A 118 -1.97 0.23 -20.98
N ALA A 119 -3.19 -0.24 -20.71
CA ALA A 119 -3.76 -1.39 -21.39
C ALA A 119 -3.97 -1.13 -22.88
N ALA A 120 -4.48 0.06 -23.24
CA ALA A 120 -4.60 0.50 -24.62
C ALA A 120 -3.24 0.51 -25.33
N CYS A 121 -2.23 1.17 -24.75
CA CYS A 121 -0.87 1.18 -25.28
C CYS A 121 -0.27 -0.23 -25.43
N SER A 122 -0.48 -1.11 -24.44
CA SER A 122 -0.01 -2.50 -24.48
C SER A 122 -0.64 -3.28 -25.64
N SER A 123 -1.95 -3.10 -25.86
CA SER A 123 -2.67 -3.75 -26.95
C SER A 123 -2.15 -3.28 -28.31
N SER A 124 -1.93 -1.99 -28.51
CA SER A 124 -1.36 -1.43 -29.73
C SER A 124 0.06 -1.92 -29.99
N ILE A 125 0.88 -2.08 -28.94
CA ILE A 125 2.23 -2.66 -29.05
C ILE A 125 2.15 -4.14 -29.40
N SER A 126 1.20 -4.89 -28.83
CA SER A 126 1.00 -6.31 -29.16
C SER A 126 0.50 -6.51 -30.59
N GLU A 127 -0.35 -5.62 -31.08
CA GLU A 127 -0.85 -5.62 -32.47
C GLU A 127 0.25 -5.21 -33.46
N ALA A 128 1.10 -4.23 -33.11
CA ALA A 128 2.29 -3.90 -33.88
C ALA A 128 3.27 -5.08 -33.94
N LYS A 129 3.43 -5.85 -32.85
CA LYS A 129 4.27 -7.06 -32.80
C LYS A 129 3.66 -8.24 -33.57
N SER A 130 2.34 -8.42 -33.58
CA SER A 130 1.68 -9.46 -34.37
C SER A 130 1.78 -9.18 -35.88
N ARG A 131 1.73 -7.91 -36.28
CA ARG A 131 2.01 -7.47 -37.67
C ARG A 131 3.50 -7.52 -38.04
N ALA A 132 4.41 -7.46 -37.06
CA ALA A 132 5.86 -7.49 -37.24
C ALA A 132 6.51 -8.86 -36.97
N HIS A 133 5.82 -9.97 -37.28
CA HIS A 133 6.27 -11.36 -37.11
C HIS A 133 7.50 -11.79 -37.95
N THR A 134 8.45 -10.87 -38.17
CA THR A 134 9.79 -11.17 -38.69
C THR A 134 10.93 -10.45 -37.97
N LEU A 135 10.74 -9.83 -36.78
CA LEU A 135 11.89 -9.45 -35.94
C LEU A 135 11.60 -9.47 -34.43
N PRO A 136 12.48 -10.05 -33.60
CA PRO A 136 12.38 -9.99 -32.15
C PRO A 136 12.69 -8.58 -31.65
N LEU A 137 11.76 -7.98 -30.89
CA LEU A 137 11.89 -6.62 -30.37
C LEU A 137 12.62 -6.62 -29.02
N THR A 138 13.94 -6.42 -29.04
CA THR A 138 14.73 -5.99 -27.87
C THR A 138 14.47 -4.50 -27.63
N LEU A 139 14.06 -4.12 -26.41
CA LEU A 139 13.94 -2.71 -26.00
C LEU A 139 15.34 -2.07 -26.01
N ARG A 140 15.71 -1.40 -27.11
CA ARG A 140 16.88 -0.51 -27.13
C ARG A 140 16.51 0.78 -26.40
N MET A 141 16.91 0.88 -25.13
CA MET A 141 17.03 2.18 -24.48
C MET A 141 18.16 2.96 -25.19
N PRO A 142 17.98 4.23 -25.57
CA PRO A 142 19.08 5.04 -26.05
C PRO A 142 20.11 5.18 -24.94
N ALA A 143 21.39 4.94 -25.26
CA ALA A 143 22.47 5.18 -24.32
C ALA A 143 22.49 6.68 -23.97
N PRO A 144 22.69 7.04 -22.69
CA PRO A 144 22.95 8.43 -22.34
C PRO A 144 24.25 8.86 -23.04
N CYS A 145 24.24 10.05 -23.63
CA CYS A 145 25.46 10.72 -24.10
C CYS A 145 26.49 10.82 -22.97
#